data_AF-A0AAD5CEF3-F1
#
_entry.id   AF-A0AAD5CEF3-F1
#
_cell.length_a   1.000
_cell.length_b   1.000
_cell.length_c   1.000
_cell.angle_alpha   90.00
_cell.angle_beta   90.00
_cell.angle_gamma   90.00
#
_symmetry.space_group_name_H-M   'P 1'
#
loop_
_entity.id
_entity.type
_entity.pdbx_description
1 polymer ?
#
loop_
_entity_poly.entity_id
_entity_poly.type
_entity_poly.pdbx_seq_one_letter_code
_entity_poly.pdbx_strand_id
1 'polypeptide(L)'
;STRLNQKYTLVAANDVVLDSSVTKFSPTDCQRPEVLNKNMIKGKILLCGYSFNFVIGTACIKKVAETAKRLGAIGFVLAVENVSPGTKFDPVPMSIPGILITDVSKSMELINYYKASTLRDWTGRVKSFKATGTIGDGLEPILHKSAPIVAHFSARGPNIKDYSFRDADLLKPDILAPGALIWASWSPNGTDEPNYIGENFAMMSGTSMAAPHITGIAALIKQKHPHWSPAAIKSALMTTSNTLDRAQKPILAEQYSASETITFVSATPFDYGSGHVNPRAALDPGLVFDA
;
A
#
# COMPACT_ATOMS: atom_id res chain seq x y z
N SER A 1 -16.39 1.94 -21.13
CA SER A 1 -16.83 3.33 -20.95
C SER A 1 -17.74 3.39 -19.73
N THR A 2 -17.19 3.73 -18.57
CA THR A 2 -17.99 4.03 -17.37
C THR A 2 -18.71 5.35 -17.62
N ARG A 3 -20.04 5.33 -17.67
CA ARG A 3 -20.83 6.56 -17.76
C ARG A 3 -20.91 7.15 -16.35
N LEU A 4 -20.29 8.32 -16.14
CA LEU A 4 -20.47 9.12 -14.93
C LEU A 4 -21.96 9.21 -14.60
N ASN A 5 -22.35 8.90 -13.35
CA ASN A 5 -23.72 8.85 -12.82
C ASN A 5 -24.61 7.64 -13.18
N GLN A 6 -24.09 6.61 -13.86
CA GLN A 6 -24.85 5.37 -14.04
C GLN A 6 -24.83 4.52 -12.74
N LYS A 7 -26.02 4.15 -12.26
CA LYS A 7 -26.18 3.24 -11.12
C LYS A 7 -26.08 1.78 -11.57
N TYR A 8 -25.32 1.00 -10.83
CA TYR A 8 -25.14 -0.43 -11.02
C TYR A 8 -25.54 -1.17 -9.76
N THR A 9 -26.18 -2.33 -9.91
CA THR A 9 -26.52 -3.20 -8.78
C THR A 9 -25.24 -3.79 -8.16
N LEU A 10 -25.21 -3.94 -6.85
CA LEU A 10 -24.15 -4.67 -6.13
C LEU A 10 -24.55 -6.12 -5.93
N VAL A 11 -23.57 -7.02 -5.99
CA VAL A 11 -23.70 -8.43 -5.61
C VAL A 11 -22.50 -8.85 -4.78
N ALA A 12 -22.72 -9.50 -3.64
CA ALA A 12 -21.63 -10.07 -2.84
C ALA A 12 -21.26 -11.46 -3.36
N ALA A 13 -19.96 -11.77 -3.36
CA ALA A 13 -19.45 -13.06 -3.84
C ALA A 13 -20.11 -14.26 -3.15
N ASN A 14 -20.39 -14.15 -1.84
CA ASN A 14 -21.07 -15.19 -1.05
C ASN A 14 -22.51 -15.48 -1.50
N ASP A 15 -23.17 -14.53 -2.15
CA ASP A 15 -24.58 -14.65 -2.57
C ASP A 15 -24.74 -15.10 -4.02
N VAL A 16 -23.63 -15.30 -4.72
CA VAL A 16 -23.60 -15.67 -6.14
C VAL A 16 -22.76 -16.92 -6.38
N VAL A 17 -22.63 -17.80 -5.38
CA VAL A 17 -21.89 -19.07 -5.50
C VAL A 17 -22.73 -20.09 -6.30
N LEU A 18 -22.09 -20.88 -7.17
CA LEU A 18 -22.79 -21.86 -8.03
C LEU A 18 -23.26 -23.13 -7.29
N ASP A 19 -22.54 -23.58 -6.26
CA ASP A 19 -22.93 -24.72 -5.42
C ASP A 19 -22.20 -24.66 -4.07
N SER A 20 -22.94 -24.75 -2.96
CA SER A 20 -22.43 -24.61 -1.59
C SER A 20 -21.80 -25.89 -1.03
N SER A 21 -21.81 -26.98 -1.80
CA SER A 21 -21.54 -28.33 -1.28
C SER A 21 -20.06 -28.74 -1.22
N VAL A 22 -19.13 -28.06 -1.90
CA VAL A 22 -17.68 -28.34 -1.78
C VAL A 22 -16.85 -27.10 -2.11
N THR A 23 -16.66 -26.17 -1.19
CA THR A 23 -15.66 -25.10 -1.39
C THR A 23 -14.54 -25.23 -0.36
N LYS A 24 -13.44 -25.89 -0.77
CA LYS A 24 -12.13 -25.81 -0.09
C LYS A 24 -11.53 -24.39 -0.10
N PHE A 25 -12.20 -23.42 -0.73
CA PHE A 25 -11.71 -22.08 -1.03
C PHE A 25 -12.73 -21.04 -0.58
N SER A 26 -12.26 -19.88 -0.13
CA SER A 26 -13.16 -18.79 0.27
C SER A 26 -13.73 -18.06 -0.96
N PRO A 27 -15.04 -18.13 -1.23
CA PRO A 27 -15.64 -17.40 -2.35
C PRO A 27 -15.56 -15.88 -2.14
N THR A 28 -15.44 -15.40 -0.89
CA THR A 28 -15.29 -13.98 -0.55
C THR A 28 -14.10 -13.33 -1.22
N ASP A 29 -12.99 -14.06 -1.38
CA ASP A 29 -11.74 -13.48 -1.86
C ASP A 29 -11.75 -13.27 -3.38
N CYS A 30 -12.79 -13.73 -4.08
CA CYS A 30 -12.96 -13.56 -5.53
C CYS A 30 -11.75 -14.02 -6.35
N GLN A 31 -11.03 -15.05 -5.91
CA GLN A 31 -9.83 -15.54 -6.58
C GLN A 31 -10.14 -16.55 -7.70
N ARG A 32 -11.31 -17.19 -7.65
CA ARG A 32 -11.71 -18.31 -8.52
C ARG A 32 -13.04 -18.02 -9.19
N PRO A 33 -13.08 -17.73 -10.49
CA PRO A 33 -14.36 -17.42 -11.13
C PRO A 33 -15.21 -18.66 -11.41
N GLU A 34 -14.64 -19.86 -11.31
CA GLU A 34 -15.35 -21.13 -11.51
C GLU A 34 -16.40 -21.41 -10.43
N VAL A 35 -16.24 -20.82 -9.24
CA VAL A 35 -17.18 -21.01 -8.11
C VAL A 35 -18.29 -19.96 -8.10
N LEU A 36 -18.24 -18.96 -8.97
CA LEU A 36 -19.16 -17.81 -8.99
C LEU A 36 -20.07 -17.82 -10.21
N ASN A 37 -21.34 -17.50 -10.00
CA ASN A 37 -22.37 -17.49 -11.01
C ASN A 37 -22.27 -16.25 -11.89
N LYS A 38 -21.67 -16.41 -13.07
CA LYS A 38 -21.51 -15.36 -14.08
C LYS A 38 -22.81 -14.63 -14.42
N ASN A 39 -23.94 -15.33 -14.52
CA ASN A 39 -25.21 -14.73 -14.90
C ASN A 39 -25.74 -13.77 -13.83
N MET A 40 -25.40 -14.02 -12.56
CA MET A 40 -25.79 -13.14 -11.45
C MET A 40 -24.89 -11.90 -11.34
N ILE A 41 -23.67 -11.94 -11.90
CA ILE A 41 -22.62 -10.91 -11.76
C ILE A 41 -22.52 -9.99 -12.98
N LYS A 42 -22.80 -10.49 -14.19
CA LYS A 42 -22.65 -9.74 -15.44
C LYS A 42 -23.38 -8.38 -15.38
N GLY A 43 -22.64 -7.30 -15.63
CA GLY A 43 -23.14 -5.92 -15.62
C GLY A 43 -23.32 -5.30 -14.24
N LYS A 44 -22.84 -5.94 -13.17
CA LYS A 44 -22.99 -5.50 -11.77
C LYS A 44 -21.63 -5.21 -11.12
N ILE A 45 -21.66 -4.56 -9.96
CA ILE A 45 -20.48 -4.35 -9.11
C ILE A 45 -20.33 -5.56 -8.19
N LEU A 46 -19.19 -6.22 -8.23
CA LEU A 46 -18.88 -7.39 -7.40
C LEU A 46 -18.26 -6.95 -6.07
N LEU A 47 -18.89 -7.30 -4.94
CA LEU A 47 -18.36 -7.10 -3.60
C LEU A 47 -17.61 -8.34 -3.14
N CYS A 48 -16.32 -8.16 -2.86
CA CYS A 48 -15.36 -9.16 -2.40
C CYS A 48 -14.84 -8.77 -1.00
N GLY A 49 -14.42 -9.77 -0.23
CA GLY A 49 -13.79 -9.59 1.07
C GLY A 49 -12.27 -9.68 0.98
N TYR A 50 -11.58 -8.91 1.81
CA TYR A 50 -10.14 -9.02 2.03
C TYR A 50 -9.88 -9.92 3.24
N SER A 51 -9.44 -11.15 3.00
CA SER A 51 -9.12 -12.11 4.06
C SER A 51 -7.61 -12.20 4.32
N PHE A 52 -7.23 -13.03 5.31
CA PHE A 52 -5.83 -13.33 5.63
C PHE A 52 -5.05 -13.95 4.45
N ASN A 53 -5.73 -14.52 3.45
CA ASN A 53 -5.09 -15.07 2.24
C ASN A 53 -4.32 -13.99 1.45
N PHE A 54 -4.75 -12.73 1.51
CA PHE A 54 -4.02 -11.62 0.88
C PHE A 54 -2.74 -11.26 1.65
N VAL A 55 -2.70 -11.51 2.96
CA VAL A 55 -1.53 -11.25 3.82
C VAL A 55 -0.43 -12.29 3.57
N ILE A 56 -0.81 -13.57 3.47
CA ILE A 56 0.15 -14.67 3.22
C ILE A 56 0.47 -14.89 1.73
N GLY A 57 -0.08 -14.07 0.83
CA GLY A 57 0.20 -14.11 -0.60
C GLY A 57 -0.49 -15.23 -1.39
N THR A 58 -1.48 -15.93 -0.81
CA THR A 58 -2.29 -16.94 -1.53
C THR A 58 -3.46 -16.33 -2.30
N ALA A 59 -3.80 -15.07 -2.03
CA ALA A 59 -4.73 -14.24 -2.79
C ALA A 59 -4.06 -12.92 -3.20
N CYS A 60 -4.46 -12.36 -4.35
CA CYS A 60 -3.98 -11.04 -4.77
C CYS A 60 -5.08 -10.20 -5.43
N ILE A 61 -4.93 -8.88 -5.38
CA ILE A 61 -5.91 -7.91 -5.91
C ILE A 61 -5.96 -8.00 -7.43
N LYS A 62 -4.82 -8.20 -8.09
CA LYS A 62 -4.76 -8.44 -9.53
C LYS A 62 -5.69 -9.58 -9.95
N LYS A 63 -5.71 -10.67 -9.17
CA LYS A 63 -6.59 -11.81 -9.45
C LYS A 63 -8.07 -11.51 -9.22
N VAL A 64 -8.40 -10.67 -8.22
CA VAL A 64 -9.78 -10.18 -8.04
C VAL A 64 -10.25 -9.43 -9.28
N ALA A 65 -9.42 -8.53 -9.80
CA ALA A 65 -9.73 -7.75 -11.00
C ALA A 65 -9.92 -8.63 -12.23
N GLU A 66 -9.05 -9.62 -12.44
CA GLU A 66 -9.20 -10.62 -13.51
C GLU A 66 -10.50 -11.41 -13.39
N THR A 67 -10.82 -11.87 -12.18
CA THR A 67 -12.02 -12.65 -11.88
C THR A 67 -13.29 -11.86 -12.19
N ALA A 68 -13.39 -10.64 -11.65
CA ALA A 68 -14.51 -9.75 -11.89
C ALA A 68 -14.67 -9.45 -13.40
N LYS A 69 -13.56 -9.19 -14.10
CA LYS A 69 -13.56 -8.97 -15.56
C LYS A 69 -14.08 -10.20 -16.31
N ARG A 70 -13.60 -11.40 -15.97
CA ARG A 70 -14.00 -12.67 -16.60
C ARG A 70 -15.48 -12.99 -16.41
N LEU A 71 -16.03 -12.61 -15.25
CA LEU A 71 -17.45 -12.76 -14.92
C LEU A 71 -18.33 -11.66 -15.54
N GLY A 72 -17.72 -10.66 -16.20
CA GLY A 72 -18.42 -9.55 -16.82
C GLY A 72 -18.96 -8.52 -15.84
N ALA A 73 -18.37 -8.44 -14.63
CA ALA A 73 -18.65 -7.35 -13.70
C ALA A 73 -18.20 -6.01 -14.32
N ILE A 74 -18.91 -4.94 -13.99
CA ILE A 74 -18.54 -3.58 -14.45
C ILE A 74 -17.45 -2.96 -13.58
N GLY A 75 -17.27 -3.49 -12.37
CA GLY A 75 -16.23 -3.14 -11.41
C GLY A 75 -16.34 -3.99 -10.17
N PHE A 76 -15.46 -3.76 -9.19
CA PHE A 76 -15.49 -4.49 -7.93
C PHE A 76 -15.17 -3.60 -6.72
N VAL A 77 -15.57 -4.06 -5.54
CA VAL A 77 -15.18 -3.51 -4.26
C VAL A 77 -14.50 -4.61 -3.48
N LEU A 78 -13.34 -4.33 -2.92
CA LEU A 78 -12.65 -5.19 -1.97
C LEU A 78 -12.76 -4.57 -0.58
N ALA A 79 -13.50 -5.19 0.32
CA ALA A 79 -13.79 -4.67 1.64
C ALA A 79 -12.93 -5.37 2.71
N VAL A 80 -12.21 -4.59 3.52
CA VAL A 80 -11.43 -5.09 4.65
C VAL A 80 -12.33 -5.25 5.86
N GLU A 81 -12.63 -6.50 6.22
CA GLU A 81 -13.49 -6.82 7.36
C GLU A 81 -12.72 -6.87 8.69
N ASN A 82 -11.44 -7.24 8.65
CA ASN A 82 -10.53 -7.23 9.79
C ASN A 82 -9.11 -6.88 9.31
N VAL A 83 -8.37 -6.13 10.12
CA VAL A 83 -6.95 -5.86 9.88
C VAL A 83 -6.13 -6.91 10.64
N SER A 84 -5.09 -7.43 10.01
CA SER A 84 -4.11 -8.30 10.67
C SER A 84 -2.70 -7.76 10.46
N PRO A 85 -1.75 -8.01 11.38
CA PRO A 85 -0.36 -7.65 11.17
C PRO A 85 0.15 -8.14 9.81
N GLY A 86 0.82 -7.25 9.07
CA GLY A 86 1.32 -7.54 7.72
C GLY A 86 0.34 -7.25 6.58
N THR A 87 -0.85 -6.73 6.86
CA THR A 87 -1.77 -6.26 5.82
C THR A 87 -1.12 -5.15 4.98
N LYS A 88 -1.15 -5.29 3.65
CA LYS A 88 -0.60 -4.33 2.70
C LYS A 88 -1.72 -3.79 1.80
N PHE A 89 -1.72 -2.47 1.61
CA PHE A 89 -2.72 -1.77 0.81
C PHE A 89 -2.07 -1.01 -0.36
N ASP A 90 -0.94 -1.53 -0.86
CA ASP A 90 -0.24 -0.91 -1.97
C ASP A 90 -1.18 -0.85 -3.21
N PRO A 91 -1.24 0.27 -3.93
CA PRO A 91 -2.05 0.39 -5.13
C PRO A 91 -1.61 -0.63 -6.19
N VAL A 92 -2.58 -1.33 -6.77
CA VAL A 92 -2.34 -2.33 -7.81
C VAL A 92 -2.88 -1.81 -9.14
N PRO A 93 -2.13 -1.93 -10.25
CA PRO A 93 -2.66 -1.67 -11.59
C PRO A 93 -3.88 -2.57 -11.87
N MET A 94 -5.03 -1.96 -12.18
CA MET A 94 -6.28 -2.68 -12.40
C MET A 94 -6.77 -2.53 -13.85
N SER A 95 -7.23 -3.64 -14.44
CA SER A 95 -7.76 -3.66 -15.81
C SER A 95 -9.28 -3.40 -15.91
N ILE A 96 -9.93 -3.18 -14.77
CA ILE A 96 -11.33 -2.78 -14.60
C ILE A 96 -11.44 -1.84 -13.38
N PRO A 97 -12.50 -1.02 -13.26
CA PRO A 97 -12.72 -0.19 -12.08
C PRO A 97 -12.79 -1.04 -10.81
N GLY A 98 -12.03 -0.64 -9.79
CA GLY A 98 -11.99 -1.30 -8.49
C GLY A 98 -11.66 -0.32 -7.38
N ILE A 99 -12.20 -0.56 -6.18
CA ILE A 99 -11.83 0.17 -4.97
C ILE A 99 -11.57 -0.80 -3.83
N LEU A 100 -10.54 -0.53 -3.06
CA LEU A 100 -10.22 -1.21 -1.81
C LEU A 100 -10.62 -0.27 -0.65
N ILE A 101 -11.53 -0.73 0.21
CA ILE A 101 -11.93 -0.02 1.42
C ILE A 101 -11.13 -0.58 2.58
N THR A 102 -10.13 0.17 3.03
CA THR A 102 -9.20 -0.24 4.09
C THR A 102 -9.74 0.01 5.50
N ASP A 103 -10.64 0.97 5.65
CA ASP A 103 -11.31 1.27 6.91
C ASP A 103 -12.39 0.21 7.20
N VAL A 104 -12.22 -0.50 8.32
CA VAL A 104 -13.12 -1.59 8.75
C VAL A 104 -14.53 -1.06 9.03
N SER A 105 -14.67 0.11 9.65
CA SER A 105 -15.97 0.71 9.94
C SER A 105 -16.72 1.02 8.64
N LYS A 106 -16.03 1.59 7.65
CA LYS A 106 -16.59 1.87 6.32
C LYS A 106 -16.92 0.62 5.52
N SER A 107 -16.08 -0.41 5.61
CA SER A 107 -16.38 -1.72 5.04
C SER A 107 -17.66 -2.32 5.65
N MET A 108 -17.82 -2.23 6.97
CA MET A 108 -19.03 -2.72 7.66
C MET A 108 -20.28 -1.90 7.33
N GLU A 109 -20.19 -0.58 7.18
CA GLU A 109 -21.28 0.26 6.68
C GLU A 109 -21.77 -0.22 5.30
N LEU A 110 -20.83 -0.47 4.36
CA LEU A 110 -21.15 -0.97 3.02
C LEU A 110 -21.78 -2.37 3.07
N ILE A 111 -21.22 -3.28 3.86
CA ILE A 111 -21.72 -4.65 4.01
C ILE A 111 -23.14 -4.64 4.60
N ASN A 112 -23.39 -3.80 5.61
CA ASN A 112 -24.70 -3.66 6.23
C ASN A 112 -25.72 -3.06 5.26
N TYR A 113 -25.33 -2.03 4.50
CA TYR A 113 -26.15 -1.47 3.43
C TYR A 113 -26.54 -2.55 2.40
N TYR A 114 -25.57 -3.34 1.95
CA TYR A 114 -25.79 -4.44 1.01
C TYR A 114 -26.74 -5.49 1.58
N LYS A 115 -26.52 -5.94 2.82
CA LYS A 115 -27.36 -6.94 3.50
C LYS A 115 -28.80 -6.45 3.66
N ALA A 116 -29.00 -5.22 4.14
CA ALA A 116 -30.32 -4.62 4.32
C ALA A 116 -31.08 -4.44 2.99
N SER A 117 -30.34 -4.21 1.89
CA SER A 117 -30.89 -4.02 0.55
C SER A 117 -31.05 -5.33 -0.25
N THR A 118 -30.72 -6.49 0.32
CA THR A 118 -30.80 -7.79 -0.36
C THR A 118 -31.99 -8.58 0.17
N LEU A 119 -32.98 -8.85 -0.69
CA LEU A 119 -34.15 -9.64 -0.30
C LEU A 119 -33.78 -11.12 -0.30
N ARG A 120 -34.02 -11.79 0.82
CA ARG A 120 -33.76 -13.22 1.01
C ARG A 120 -35.04 -13.99 1.27
N ASP A 121 -35.03 -15.28 0.97
CA ASP A 121 -36.07 -16.21 1.38
C ASP A 121 -35.83 -16.74 2.80
N TRP A 122 -36.74 -17.59 3.27
CA TRP A 122 -36.69 -18.18 4.61
C TRP A 122 -35.49 -19.12 4.82
N THR A 123 -34.84 -19.58 3.74
CA THR A 123 -33.61 -20.39 3.79
C THR A 123 -32.34 -19.55 3.71
N GLY A 124 -32.46 -18.22 3.61
CA GLY A 124 -31.34 -17.29 3.47
C GLY A 124 -30.84 -17.10 2.03
N ARG A 125 -31.45 -17.76 1.04
CA ARG A 125 -31.08 -17.60 -0.38
C ARG A 125 -31.58 -16.26 -0.91
N VAL A 126 -30.77 -15.64 -1.77
CA VAL A 126 -31.12 -14.33 -2.33
C VAL A 126 -32.22 -14.47 -3.38
N LYS A 127 -33.32 -13.72 -3.21
CA LYS A 127 -34.38 -13.55 -4.21
C LYS A 127 -34.10 -12.38 -5.16
N SER A 128 -33.59 -11.26 -4.63
CA SER A 128 -33.26 -10.09 -5.46
C SER A 128 -32.22 -9.19 -4.80
N PHE A 129 -31.39 -8.56 -5.63
CA PHE A 129 -30.39 -7.58 -5.22
C PHE A 129 -30.91 -6.17 -5.49
N LYS A 130 -31.06 -5.34 -4.44
CA LYS A 130 -31.49 -3.93 -4.59
C LYS A 130 -30.42 -2.92 -4.19
N ALA A 131 -29.30 -3.36 -3.61
CA ALA A 131 -28.15 -2.51 -3.36
C ALA A 131 -27.63 -1.94 -4.69
N THR A 132 -27.36 -0.64 -4.74
CA THR A 132 -26.81 0.02 -5.92
C THR A 132 -25.65 0.92 -5.57
N GLY A 133 -24.76 1.14 -6.54
CA GLY A 133 -23.60 2.00 -6.42
C GLY A 133 -23.25 2.61 -7.77
N THR A 134 -22.42 3.63 -7.73
CA THR A 134 -21.95 4.38 -8.90
C THR A 134 -20.45 4.31 -8.95
N ILE A 135 -19.90 4.11 -10.14
CA ILE A 135 -18.46 4.18 -10.35
C ILE A 135 -18.15 5.61 -10.77
N GLY A 136 -17.49 6.35 -9.88
CA GLY A 136 -16.99 7.69 -10.16
C GLY A 136 -15.63 7.67 -10.87
N ASP A 137 -14.98 8.82 -10.90
CA ASP A 137 -13.62 8.95 -11.40
C ASP A 137 -12.60 8.27 -10.46
N GLY A 138 -11.40 8.02 -10.99
CA GLY A 138 -10.30 7.44 -10.22
C GLY A 138 -9.75 8.40 -9.16
N LEU A 139 -8.84 7.88 -8.32
CA LEU A 139 -8.13 8.70 -7.33
C LEU A 139 -7.31 9.79 -8.03
N GLU A 140 -7.60 11.04 -7.71
CA GLU A 140 -6.72 12.16 -8.03
C GLU A 140 -5.51 12.13 -7.07
N PRO A 141 -4.28 12.40 -7.53
CA PRO A 141 -3.13 12.48 -6.64
C PRO A 141 -3.35 13.56 -5.57
N ILE A 142 -3.53 13.14 -4.32
CA ILE A 142 -3.63 14.05 -3.19
C ILE A 142 -2.22 14.54 -2.84
N LEU A 143 -1.93 15.80 -3.13
CA LEU A 143 -0.67 16.42 -2.74
C LEU A 143 -0.74 16.81 -1.25
N HIS A 144 -0.33 15.89 -0.38
CA HIS A 144 -0.26 16.17 1.05
C HIS A 144 0.81 17.24 1.35
N LYS A 145 0.41 18.29 2.07
CA LYS A 145 1.35 19.30 2.58
C LYS A 145 2.19 18.80 3.76
N SER A 146 1.84 17.66 4.34
CA SER A 146 2.48 17.07 5.53
C SER A 146 3.59 16.06 5.24
N ALA A 147 4.04 15.92 3.98
CA ALA A 147 5.14 15.04 3.63
C ALA A 147 6.51 15.74 3.84
N PRO A 148 7.59 15.01 4.19
CA PRO A 148 7.64 13.56 4.41
C PRO A 148 7.17 13.15 5.81
N ILE A 149 6.74 11.89 5.92
CA ILE A 149 6.38 11.21 7.18
C ILE A 149 7.18 9.90 7.21
N VAL A 150 7.70 9.52 8.38
CA VAL A 150 8.43 8.25 8.52
C VAL A 150 7.42 7.10 8.53
N ALA A 151 7.49 6.23 7.52
CA ALA A 151 6.56 5.12 7.34
C ALA A 151 6.61 4.10 8.49
N HIS A 152 5.47 3.52 8.85
CA HIS A 152 5.34 2.60 10.00
C HIS A 152 6.27 1.38 9.92
N PHE A 153 6.55 0.89 8.71
CA PHE A 153 7.45 -0.26 8.49
C PHE A 153 8.94 0.08 8.60
N SER A 154 9.31 1.37 8.67
CA SER A 154 10.72 1.75 8.82
C SER A 154 11.24 1.30 10.18
N ALA A 155 12.33 0.55 10.21
CA ALA A 155 12.98 0.16 11.46
C ALA A 155 13.48 1.38 12.21
N ARG A 156 13.34 1.36 13.54
CA ARG A 156 13.70 2.46 14.44
C ARG A 156 14.93 2.09 15.26
N GLY A 157 15.71 3.10 15.64
CA GLY A 157 16.79 2.94 16.61
C GLY A 157 16.29 2.70 18.04
N PRO A 158 17.19 2.63 19.03
CA PRO A 158 18.64 2.85 18.91
C PRO A 158 19.38 1.68 18.25
N ASN A 159 20.62 1.93 17.83
CA ASN A 159 21.54 0.84 17.54
C ASN A 159 22.01 0.24 18.88
N ILE A 160 21.57 -0.97 19.21
CA ILE A 160 21.85 -1.56 20.53
C ILE A 160 23.24 -2.20 20.55
N LYS A 161 23.71 -2.74 19.41
CA LYS A 161 24.99 -3.44 19.30
C LYS A 161 25.73 -3.08 18.01
N ASP A 162 27.03 -2.87 18.09
CA ASP A 162 27.88 -2.70 16.91
C ASP A 162 28.18 -4.05 16.23
N TYR A 163 28.92 -4.02 15.12
CA TYR A 163 29.31 -5.23 14.37
C TYR A 163 30.24 -6.18 15.16
N SER A 164 30.75 -5.74 16.31
CA SER A 164 31.56 -6.53 17.24
C SER A 164 30.79 -6.97 18.49
N PHE A 165 29.46 -6.82 18.48
CA PHE A 165 28.55 -7.14 19.58
C PHE A 165 28.81 -6.34 20.88
N ARG A 166 29.39 -5.14 20.76
CA ARG A 166 29.55 -4.18 21.87
C ARG A 166 28.42 -3.16 21.87
N ASP A 167 28.16 -2.53 23.01
CA ASP A 167 27.17 -1.47 23.10
C ASP A 167 27.53 -0.34 22.13
N ALA A 168 26.60 -0.02 21.23
CA ALA A 168 26.83 0.99 20.21
C ALA A 168 26.35 2.36 20.71
N ASP A 169 27.25 3.34 20.71
CA ASP A 169 26.93 4.75 20.96
C ASP A 169 26.83 5.53 19.64
N LEU A 170 26.18 4.92 18.64
CA LEU A 170 26.01 5.49 17.30
C LEU A 170 24.54 5.53 16.92
N LEU A 171 24.00 6.73 16.73
CA LEU A 171 22.62 6.96 16.31
C LEU A 171 22.31 6.24 14.99
N LYS A 172 21.15 5.55 14.96
CA LYS A 172 20.55 4.98 13.75
C LYS A 172 19.03 5.22 13.72
N PRO A 173 18.42 5.37 12.52
CA PRO A 173 19.05 5.40 11.19
C PRO A 173 19.88 6.68 10.95
N ASP A 174 20.61 6.75 9.83
CA ASP A 174 21.44 7.94 9.52
C ASP A 174 20.64 9.06 8.84
N ILE A 175 19.72 8.72 7.93
CA ILE A 175 19.03 9.68 7.05
C ILE A 175 17.69 9.11 6.56
N LEU A 176 16.74 9.99 6.24
CA LEU A 176 15.43 9.67 5.67
C LEU A 176 15.38 9.98 4.16
N ALA A 177 14.75 9.10 3.39
CA ALA A 177 14.52 9.27 1.95
C ALA A 177 13.17 8.66 1.51
N PRO A 178 12.67 8.99 0.31
CA PRO A 178 11.43 8.42 -0.22
C PRO A 178 11.50 6.90 -0.36
N GLY A 179 10.62 6.19 0.35
CA GLY A 179 10.56 4.73 0.30
C GLY A 179 9.16 4.14 0.32
N ALA A 180 8.11 4.98 0.36
CA ALA A 180 6.71 4.52 0.30
C ALA A 180 6.16 4.74 -1.11
N LEU A 181 5.49 3.72 -1.66
CA LEU A 181 4.81 3.78 -2.96
C LEU A 181 5.70 4.28 -4.11
N ILE A 182 6.94 3.80 -4.17
CA ILE A 182 7.90 4.15 -5.22
C ILE A 182 7.58 3.35 -6.48
N TRP A 183 7.35 4.07 -7.58
CA TRP A 183 7.14 3.50 -8.90
C TRP A 183 8.49 3.25 -9.61
N ALA A 184 8.81 1.99 -9.90
CA ALA A 184 10.06 1.60 -10.52
C ALA A 184 9.89 0.41 -11.48
N SER A 185 10.93 0.12 -12.26
CA SER A 185 10.95 -1.01 -13.21
C SER A 185 10.73 -2.34 -12.49
N TRP A 186 9.97 -3.22 -13.12
CA TRP A 186 9.70 -4.58 -12.66
C TRP A 186 9.91 -5.57 -13.80
N SER A 187 10.37 -6.78 -13.48
CA SER A 187 10.47 -7.85 -14.47
C SER A 187 9.10 -8.45 -14.73
N PRO A 188 8.61 -8.54 -15.98
CA PRO A 188 7.34 -9.21 -16.28
C PRO A 188 7.29 -10.67 -15.84
N ASN A 189 8.46 -11.31 -15.76
CA ASN A 189 8.62 -12.70 -15.30
C ASN A 189 8.90 -12.79 -13.79
N GLY A 190 8.96 -11.66 -13.08
CA GLY A 190 9.13 -11.62 -11.62
C GLY A 190 7.89 -12.13 -10.91
N THR A 191 8.08 -13.10 -10.02
CA THR A 191 7.01 -13.76 -9.26
C THR A 191 6.97 -13.38 -7.79
N ASP A 192 7.89 -12.51 -7.34
CA ASP A 192 8.05 -12.15 -5.92
C ASP A 192 6.86 -11.33 -5.38
N GLU A 193 6.10 -10.68 -6.27
CA GLU A 193 4.88 -9.94 -5.93
C GLU A 193 3.73 -10.34 -6.88
N PRO A 194 2.76 -11.15 -6.42
CA PRO A 194 1.65 -11.64 -7.24
C PRO A 194 0.83 -10.56 -7.94
N ASN A 195 0.78 -9.35 -7.38
CA ASN A 195 0.05 -8.23 -7.99
C ASN A 195 0.73 -7.66 -9.24
N TYR A 196 2.03 -7.92 -9.48
CA TYR A 196 2.80 -7.37 -10.59
C TYR A 196 3.27 -8.40 -11.62
N ILE A 197 2.83 -9.66 -11.53
CA ILE A 197 3.16 -10.69 -12.53
C ILE A 197 2.73 -10.22 -13.93
N GLY A 198 3.64 -10.17 -14.89
CA GLY A 198 3.37 -9.68 -16.25
C GLY A 198 3.38 -8.14 -16.40
N GLU A 199 3.66 -7.38 -15.34
CA GLU A 199 3.82 -5.92 -15.41
C GLU A 199 5.29 -5.54 -15.64
N ASN A 200 5.53 -4.40 -16.29
CA ASN A 200 6.88 -3.86 -16.53
C ASN A 200 7.34 -2.88 -15.44
N PHE A 201 6.42 -2.49 -14.57
CA PHE A 201 6.64 -1.54 -13.48
C PHE A 201 5.81 -1.97 -12.26
N ALA A 202 6.33 -1.65 -11.08
CA ALA A 202 5.68 -1.92 -9.82
C ALA A 202 5.73 -0.70 -8.92
N MET A 203 4.69 -0.51 -8.12
CA MET A 203 4.67 0.42 -7.01
C MET A 203 4.99 -0.34 -5.72
N MET A 204 6.12 -0.04 -5.09
CA MET A 204 6.58 -0.77 -3.91
C MET A 204 6.95 0.16 -2.77
N SER A 205 6.79 -0.37 -1.56
CA SER A 205 7.14 0.30 -0.32
C SER A 205 8.23 -0.47 0.42
N GLY A 206 9.21 0.23 0.97
CA GLY A 206 10.27 -0.36 1.78
C GLY A 206 11.48 0.56 1.95
N THR A 207 12.27 0.30 2.98
CA THR A 207 13.60 0.91 3.11
C THR A 207 14.52 0.48 1.96
N SER A 208 14.28 -0.69 1.35
CA SER A 208 14.89 -1.14 0.09
C SER A 208 14.63 -0.19 -1.09
N MET A 209 13.56 0.62 -1.05
CA MET A 209 13.26 1.64 -2.06
C MET A 209 13.85 3.01 -1.68
N ALA A 210 14.02 3.29 -0.38
CA ALA A 210 14.71 4.49 0.10
C ALA A 210 16.23 4.44 -0.13
N ALA A 211 16.86 3.28 0.10
CA ALA A 211 18.30 3.08 -0.08
C ALA A 211 18.83 3.49 -1.48
N PRO A 212 18.24 3.04 -2.61
CA PRO A 212 18.74 3.41 -3.94
C PRO A 212 18.60 4.91 -4.25
N HIS A 213 17.65 5.63 -3.65
CA HIS A 213 17.61 7.10 -3.75
C HIS A 213 18.88 7.72 -3.14
N ILE A 214 19.26 7.30 -1.93
CA ILE A 214 20.49 7.76 -1.29
C ILE A 214 21.72 7.33 -2.08
N THR A 215 21.76 6.10 -2.59
CA THR A 215 22.86 5.63 -3.45
C THR A 215 23.04 6.50 -4.69
N GLY A 216 21.95 6.84 -5.39
CA GLY A 216 21.99 7.72 -6.55
C GLY A 216 22.51 9.13 -6.22
N ILE A 217 22.03 9.72 -5.11
CA ILE A 217 22.48 11.04 -4.66
C ILE A 217 23.97 10.99 -4.27
N ALA A 218 24.40 9.97 -3.53
CA ALA A 218 25.80 9.78 -3.15
C ALA A 218 26.71 9.64 -4.37
N ALA A 219 26.27 8.94 -5.42
CA ALA A 219 27.01 8.82 -6.67
C ALA A 219 27.17 10.19 -7.38
N LEU A 220 26.13 11.02 -7.40
CA LEU A 220 26.19 12.38 -7.95
C LEU A 220 27.13 13.29 -7.13
N ILE A 221 27.11 13.16 -5.80
CA ILE A 221 28.06 13.87 -4.93
C ILE A 221 29.49 13.41 -5.23
N LYS A 222 29.74 12.09 -5.35
CA LYS A 222 31.05 11.55 -5.71
C LYS A 222 31.52 12.00 -7.10
N GLN A 223 30.61 12.14 -8.05
CA GLN A 223 30.93 12.67 -9.38
C GLN A 223 31.39 14.13 -9.30
N LYS A 224 30.71 14.96 -8.50
CA LYS A 224 31.09 16.37 -8.29
C LYS A 224 32.36 16.52 -7.46
N HIS A 225 32.56 15.64 -6.48
CA HIS A 225 33.69 15.64 -5.54
C HIS A 225 34.47 14.32 -5.60
N PRO A 226 35.28 14.06 -6.67
CA PRO A 226 35.89 12.75 -6.91
C PRO A 226 36.84 12.27 -5.81
N HIS A 227 37.43 13.18 -5.04
CA HIS A 227 38.40 12.87 -4.00
C HIS A 227 37.78 12.70 -2.60
N TRP A 228 36.50 12.97 -2.43
CA TRP A 228 35.85 12.77 -1.13
C TRP A 228 35.80 11.31 -0.72
N SER A 229 36.09 11.07 0.56
CA SER A 229 35.93 9.75 1.18
C SER A 229 34.43 9.37 1.26
N PRO A 230 34.11 8.09 1.52
CA PRO A 230 32.75 7.70 1.88
C PRO A 230 32.19 8.44 3.11
N ALA A 231 33.04 8.74 4.11
CA ALA A 231 32.65 9.45 5.31
C ALA A 231 32.29 10.92 5.01
N ALA A 232 33.06 11.60 4.17
CA ALA A 232 32.77 12.96 3.71
C ALA A 232 31.44 13.03 2.94
N ILE A 233 31.15 12.07 2.06
CA ILE A 233 29.87 12.00 1.33
C ILE A 233 28.70 11.77 2.29
N LYS A 234 28.85 10.82 3.23
CA LYS A 234 27.85 10.58 4.28
C LYS A 234 27.61 11.85 5.11
N SER A 235 28.67 12.53 5.50
CA SER A 235 28.60 13.77 6.28
C SER A 235 27.85 14.88 5.53
N ALA A 236 28.15 15.07 4.24
CA ALA A 236 27.46 16.04 3.40
C ALA A 236 25.95 15.77 3.31
N LEU A 237 25.55 14.50 3.16
CA LEU A 237 24.14 14.10 3.14
C LEU A 237 23.43 14.37 4.47
N MET A 238 24.08 14.05 5.60
CA MET A 238 23.50 14.17 6.94
C MET A 238 23.45 15.61 7.45
N THR A 239 24.49 16.41 7.24
CA THR A 239 24.56 17.78 7.77
C THR A 239 23.67 18.77 7.02
N THR A 240 23.15 18.39 5.85
CA THR A 240 22.32 19.24 4.99
C THR A 240 20.87 18.77 4.87
N SER A 241 20.47 17.72 5.61
CA SER A 241 19.11 17.20 5.61
C SER A 241 18.11 18.12 6.33
N ASN A 242 16.83 17.99 6.01
CA ASN A 242 15.76 18.77 6.59
C ASN A 242 14.98 17.97 7.64
N THR A 243 14.72 18.55 8.81
CA THR A 243 13.90 17.96 9.87
C THR A 243 12.43 18.40 9.81
N LEU A 244 12.07 19.19 8.78
CA LEU A 244 10.74 19.75 8.58
C LEU A 244 10.04 19.16 7.35
N ASP A 245 8.73 19.09 7.42
CA ASP A 245 7.84 18.77 6.32
C ASP A 245 7.64 19.95 5.34
N ARG A 246 6.88 19.71 4.26
CA ARG A 246 6.54 20.74 3.27
C ARG A 246 5.70 21.88 3.84
N ALA A 247 5.06 21.70 4.99
CA ALA A 247 4.32 22.72 5.74
C ALA A 247 5.18 23.41 6.81
N GLN A 248 6.50 23.17 6.83
CA GLN A 248 7.45 23.70 7.81
C GLN A 248 7.15 23.26 9.25
N LYS A 249 6.57 22.07 9.42
CA LYS A 249 6.34 21.44 10.72
C LYS A 249 7.36 20.32 10.95
N PRO A 250 7.67 19.96 12.21
CA PRO A 250 8.50 18.80 12.51
C PRO A 250 7.99 17.54 11.81
N ILE A 251 8.91 16.73 11.27
CA ILE A 251 8.56 15.45 10.65
C ILE A 251 7.79 14.58 11.65
N LEU A 252 6.75 13.91 11.14
CA LEU A 252 5.96 12.94 11.90
C LEU A 252 6.39 11.51 11.56
N ALA A 253 6.02 10.57 12.42
CA ALA A 253 6.17 9.14 12.21
C ALA A 253 4.82 8.44 12.30
N GLU A 254 4.57 7.50 11.40
CA GLU A 254 3.48 6.54 11.52
C GLU A 254 3.86 5.49 12.58
N GLN A 255 2.93 5.19 13.48
CA GLN A 255 3.05 4.11 14.46
C GLN A 255 1.72 3.36 14.60
N TYR A 256 1.77 2.10 15.00
CA TYR A 256 0.56 1.38 15.40
C TYR A 256 0.12 1.83 16.79
N SER A 257 -1.15 2.18 16.93
CA SER A 257 -1.78 2.36 18.23
C SER A 257 -2.08 1.02 18.89
N ALA A 258 -2.50 1.07 20.16
CA ALA A 258 -2.99 -0.11 20.88
C ALA A 258 -4.20 -0.79 20.22
N SER A 259 -4.91 -0.09 19.31
CA SER A 259 -6.02 -0.65 18.52
C SER A 259 -5.61 -1.06 17.10
N GLU A 260 -4.30 -1.24 16.84
CA GLU A 260 -3.71 -1.62 15.55
C GLU A 260 -4.04 -0.65 14.39
N THR A 261 -4.50 0.56 14.71
CA THR A 261 -4.70 1.64 13.75
C THR A 261 -3.43 2.48 13.63
N ILE A 262 -3.11 2.93 12.42
CA ILE A 262 -1.98 3.84 12.19
C ILE A 262 -2.31 5.21 12.79
N THR A 263 -1.44 5.69 13.67
CA THR A 263 -1.46 7.04 14.23
C THR A 263 -0.20 7.80 13.84
N PHE A 264 -0.28 9.12 13.87
CA PHE A 264 0.87 9.99 13.63
C PHE A 264 1.39 10.53 14.96
N VAL A 265 2.69 10.35 15.20
CA VAL A 265 3.40 10.88 16.37
C VAL A 265 4.55 11.78 15.92
N SER A 266 5.07 12.61 16.83
CA SER A 266 6.29 13.38 16.55
C SER A 266 7.45 12.41 16.30
N ALA A 267 8.16 12.58 15.19
CA ALA A 267 9.34 11.78 14.90
C ALA A 267 10.57 12.31 15.65
N THR A 268 11.47 11.40 15.95
CA THR A 268 12.73 11.59 16.68
C THR A 268 13.92 11.25 15.77
N PRO A 269 15.16 11.56 16.18
CA PRO A 269 16.33 11.10 15.45
C PRO A 269 16.45 9.56 15.34
N PHE A 270 15.81 8.78 16.22
CA PHE A 270 15.73 7.32 16.09
C PHE A 270 14.77 6.86 14.98
N ASP A 271 14.00 7.79 14.39
CA ASP A 271 13.08 7.55 13.30
C ASP A 271 13.65 7.95 11.93
N TYR A 272 14.30 9.12 11.85
CA TYR A 272 14.77 9.71 10.58
C TYR A 272 16.27 10.05 10.52
N GLY A 273 17.03 9.80 11.60
CA GLY A 273 18.43 10.19 11.70
C GLY A 273 18.60 11.70 11.66
N SER A 274 19.39 12.19 10.71
CA SER A 274 19.61 13.63 10.52
C SER A 274 18.41 14.35 9.85
N GLY A 275 17.49 13.61 9.22
CA GLY A 275 16.30 14.18 8.57
C GLY A 275 16.14 13.71 7.12
N HIS A 276 15.19 14.31 6.42
CA HIS A 276 14.95 14.03 5.01
C HIS A 276 16.06 14.60 4.12
N VAL A 277 16.58 13.76 3.23
CA VAL A 277 17.68 14.12 2.32
C VAL A 277 17.36 15.37 1.49
N ASN A 278 18.37 16.22 1.32
CA ASN A 278 18.33 17.40 0.45
C ASN A 278 19.47 17.30 -0.59
N PRO A 279 19.19 16.72 -1.78
CA PRO A 279 20.23 16.46 -2.77
C PRO A 279 20.97 17.73 -3.20
N ARG A 280 20.26 18.86 -3.30
CA ARG A 280 20.84 20.13 -3.75
C ARG A 280 21.81 20.70 -2.72
N ALA A 281 21.44 20.70 -1.44
CA ALA A 281 22.30 21.21 -0.38
C ALA A 281 23.52 20.29 -0.15
N ALA A 282 23.35 18.97 -0.25
CA ALA A 282 24.44 18.02 -0.06
C ALA A 282 25.58 18.12 -1.11
N LEU A 283 25.34 18.76 -2.26
CA LEU A 283 26.37 19.01 -3.27
C LEU A 283 27.38 20.10 -2.85
N ASP A 284 27.04 20.94 -1.87
CA ASP A 284 27.90 21.99 -1.34
C ASP A 284 27.59 22.23 0.15
N PRO A 285 28.02 21.32 1.04
CA PRO A 285 27.69 21.35 2.46
C PRO A 285 28.49 22.40 3.25
N GLY A 286 29.45 23.07 2.62
CA GLY A 286 30.44 23.94 3.28
C GLY A 286 31.49 23.15 4.05
N LEU A 287 31.08 22.42 5.09
CA LEU A 287 31.95 21.60 5.94
C LEU A 287 31.54 20.12 5.92
N VAL A 288 32.51 19.24 6.10
CA VAL A 288 32.30 17.79 6.24
C VAL A 288 33.11 17.26 7.43
N PHE A 289 32.55 16.28 8.12
CA PHE A 289 33.22 15.49 9.15
C PHE A 289 33.77 14.22 8.50
N ASP A 290 35.08 14.20 8.24
CA ASP A 290 35.76 13.08 7.57
C ASP A 290 36.38 12.09 8.58
N ALA A 291 36.68 10.86 8.14
CA ALA A 291 37.23 9.78 8.96
C ALA A 291 38.09 8.80 8.16
#